data_AF-A0A0H3CM17-F1
#
_entry.id   AF-A0A0H3CM17-F1
#
_cell.length_a   1.000
_cell.length_b   1.000
_cell.length_c   1.000
_cell.angle_alpha   90.00
_cell.angle_beta   90.00
_cell.angle_gamma   90.00
#
_symmetry.space_group_name_H-M   'P 1'
#
loop_
_entity.id
_entity.type
_entity.pdbx_description
1 polymer ?
#
loop_
_entity_poly.entity_id
_entity_poly.type
_entity_poly.pdbx_seq_one_letter_code
_entity_poly.pdbx_strand_id
1 'polypeptide(L)'
;MGFYDDVMKADYEAADSWPDDAMLVSDLWYQKLIEGQSAGKIISVNEYGQPVLADPELPEKEKPVQEAESRKSGLLQAASDAIAPLQDAVDLDIATAEENALLLAWKKYRVLINRVDTSKAPDIDWPEVPGNVA
;
A
#
# COMPACT_ATOMS: atom_id res chain seq x y z
N MET A 1 -9.68 21.45 9.57
CA MET A 1 -11.14 21.24 9.66
C MET A 1 -11.46 20.99 11.13
N GLY A 2 -12.36 21.78 11.72
CA GLY A 2 -12.71 21.71 13.15
C GLY A 2 -14.18 21.35 13.34
N PHE A 3 -14.49 20.71 14.47
CA PHE A 3 -15.87 20.47 14.90
C PHE A 3 -16.23 21.47 15.99
N TYR A 4 -17.42 22.06 15.87
CA TYR A 4 -17.95 23.05 16.80
C TYR A 4 -19.25 22.51 17.39
N ASP A 5 -19.43 22.71 18.69
CA ASP A 5 -20.65 22.36 19.40
C ASP A 5 -21.71 23.43 19.16
N ASP A 6 -22.90 23.05 18.70
CA ASP A 6 -23.99 23.97 18.38
C ASP A 6 -24.61 24.59 19.65
N VAL A 7 -24.50 23.93 20.80
CA VAL A 7 -24.92 24.46 22.11
C VAL A 7 -24.13 25.71 22.47
N MET A 8 -22.87 25.80 22.02
CA MET A 8 -21.98 26.93 22.28
C MET A 8 -21.96 27.97 21.14
N LYS A 9 -22.85 27.84 20.14
CA LYS A 9 -22.87 28.72 18.97
C LYS A 9 -22.90 30.21 19.34
N ALA A 10 -23.73 30.60 20.31
CA ALA A 10 -23.88 31.99 20.73
C ALA A 10 -22.56 32.58 21.28
N ASP A 11 -21.78 31.77 22.00
CA ASP A 11 -20.48 32.16 22.53
C ASP A 11 -19.43 32.29 21.41
N TYR A 12 -19.45 31.38 20.43
CA TYR A 12 -18.55 31.43 19.26
C TYR A 12 -18.83 32.62 18.34
N GLU A 13 -20.12 32.93 18.10
CA GLU A 13 -20.55 34.11 17.35
C GLU A 13 -20.17 35.41 18.08
N ALA A 14 -20.32 35.46 19.40
CA ALA A 14 -19.88 36.61 20.20
C ALA A 14 -18.35 36.82 20.16
N ALA A 15 -17.59 35.74 19.93
CA ALA A 15 -16.13 35.75 19.83
C ALA A 15 -15.61 35.84 18.39
N ASP A 16 -16.48 36.00 17.37
CA ASP A 16 -16.11 36.03 15.94
C ASP A 16 -15.27 34.81 15.50
N SER A 17 -15.55 33.65 16.10
CA SER A 17 -14.80 32.39 15.92
C SER A 17 -15.64 31.29 15.27
N TRP A 18 -16.92 31.57 15.03
CA TRP A 18 -17.82 30.69 14.30
C TRP A 18 -17.49 30.75 12.80
N PRO A 19 -17.18 29.62 12.14
CA PRO A 19 -16.87 29.63 10.72
C PRO A 19 -18.09 29.92 9.84
N ASP A 20 -17.90 30.72 8.78
CA ASP A 20 -18.93 30.98 7.76
C ASP A 20 -19.31 29.71 6.97
N ASP A 21 -18.39 28.74 6.89
CA ASP A 21 -18.55 27.44 6.23
C ASP A 21 -18.97 26.32 7.20
N ALA A 22 -19.40 26.67 8.42
CA ALA A 22 -19.87 25.69 9.39
C ALA A 22 -21.13 24.96 8.89
N MET A 23 -21.08 23.62 8.87
CA MET A 23 -22.24 22.78 8.59
C MET A 23 -22.67 22.01 9.82
N LEU A 24 -23.99 21.92 10.01
CA LEU A 24 -24.56 21.06 11.03
C LEU A 24 -24.43 19.59 10.61
N VAL A 25 -23.78 18.80 11.46
CA VAL A 25 -23.71 17.35 11.34
C VAL A 25 -24.50 16.72 12.47
N SER A 26 -25.16 15.58 12.22
CA SER A 26 -25.82 14.86 13.31
C SER A 26 -24.80 14.20 14.23
N ASP A 27 -25.15 13.98 15.50
CA ASP A 27 -24.28 13.27 16.46
C ASP A 27 -23.82 11.92 15.93
N LEU A 28 -24.73 11.16 15.30
CA LEU A 28 -24.40 9.87 14.72
C LEU A 28 -23.39 9.99 13.57
N TRP A 29 -23.49 11.06 12.76
CA TRP A 29 -22.53 11.30 11.69
C TRP A 29 -21.17 11.73 12.25
N TYR A 30 -21.16 12.62 13.23
CA TYR A 30 -19.95 12.99 13.96
C TYR A 30 -19.24 11.77 14.56
N GLN A 31 -19.98 10.91 15.28
CA GLN A 31 -19.42 9.68 15.85
C GLN A 31 -18.81 8.79 14.78
N LYS A 32 -19.48 8.62 13.62
CA LYS A 32 -18.91 7.87 12.48
C LYS A 32 -17.62 8.49 11.94
N LEU A 33 -17.54 9.81 11.84
CA LEU A 33 -16.33 10.50 11.38
C LEU A 33 -15.16 10.30 12.34
N ILE A 34 -15.40 10.39 13.65
CA ILE A 34 -14.37 10.17 14.69
C ILE A 34 -13.95 8.70 14.76
N GLU A 35 -14.90 7.77 14.67
CA GLU A 35 -14.62 6.33 14.59
C GLU A 35 -13.73 6.01 13.38
N GLY A 36 -14.06 6.56 12.21
CA GLY A 36 -13.25 6.41 11.00
C GLY A 36 -11.83 6.97 11.16
N GLN A 37 -11.68 8.11 11.84
CA GLN A 37 -10.36 8.67 12.14
C GLN A 37 -9.54 7.74 13.04
N SER A 38 -10.17 7.12 14.05
CA SER A 38 -9.52 6.11 14.90
C SER A 38 -9.11 4.85 14.14
N ALA A 39 -9.81 4.54 13.05
CA ALA A 39 -9.50 3.46 12.10
C ALA A 39 -8.46 3.85 11.03
N GLY A 40 -7.85 5.04 11.14
CA GLY A 40 -6.78 5.50 10.24
C GLY A 40 -7.26 6.24 8.98
N LYS A 41 -8.56 6.55 8.86
CA LYS A 41 -9.10 7.39 7.79
C LYS A 41 -8.89 8.88 8.11
N ILE A 42 -8.99 9.73 7.10
CA ILE A 42 -8.98 11.19 7.25
C ILE A 42 -10.37 11.75 6.95
N ILE A 43 -10.71 12.86 7.61
CA ILE A 43 -11.94 13.59 7.33
C ILE A 43 -11.60 14.61 6.24
N SER A 44 -12.27 14.47 5.08
CA SER A 44 -12.13 15.36 3.93
C SER A 44 -13.48 15.96 3.54
N VAL A 45 -13.48 16.92 2.63
CA VAL A 45 -14.68 17.62 2.15
C VAL A 45 -15.04 17.11 0.75
N ASN A 46 -16.29 16.68 0.55
CA ASN A 46 -16.77 16.28 -0.78
C ASN A 46 -17.15 17.49 -1.66
N GLU A 47 -17.55 17.24 -2.89
CA GLU A 47 -17.98 18.29 -3.85
C GLU A 47 -19.19 19.13 -3.38
N TYR A 48 -19.96 18.62 -2.41
CA TYR A 48 -21.10 19.29 -1.79
C TYR A 48 -20.74 20.04 -0.50
N GLY A 49 -19.45 20.12 -0.18
CA GLY A 49 -18.95 20.78 1.01
C GLY A 49 -19.01 19.93 2.28
N GLN A 50 -19.56 18.71 2.25
CA GLN A 50 -19.83 17.90 3.45
C GLN A 50 -18.61 17.10 3.93
N PRO A 51 -18.43 16.89 5.26
CA PRO A 51 -17.38 16.03 5.78
C PRO A 51 -17.67 14.58 5.40
N VAL A 52 -16.68 13.92 4.81
CA VAL A 52 -16.69 12.50 4.46
C VAL A 52 -15.40 11.85 4.93
N LEU A 53 -15.48 10.54 5.21
CA LEU A 53 -14.29 9.73 5.45
C LEU A 53 -13.61 9.44 4.11
N ALA A 54 -12.34 9.82 3.99
CA ALA A 54 -11.47 9.44 2.89
C ALA A 54 -10.33 8.58 3.42
N ASP A 55 -9.83 7.67 2.60
CA ASP A 55 -8.57 7.01 2.90
C ASP A 55 -7.44 8.05 2.83
N PRO A 56 -6.50 8.07 3.79
CA PRO A 56 -5.35 8.95 3.69
C PRO A 56 -4.66 8.64 2.37
N GLU A 57 -4.58 9.64 1.50
CA GLU A 57 -3.73 9.50 0.33
C GLU A 57 -2.32 9.29 0.86
N LEU A 58 -1.78 8.08 0.64
CA LEU A 58 -0.37 7.83 0.85
C LEU A 58 0.40 8.97 0.19
N PRO A 59 1.35 9.61 0.87
CA PRO A 59 2.17 10.65 0.27
C PRO A 59 2.66 10.16 -1.09
N GLU A 60 2.57 10.99 -2.13
CA GLU A 60 2.88 10.55 -3.51
C GLU A 60 4.24 9.87 -3.65
N LYS A 61 5.17 10.15 -2.74
CA LYS A 61 6.50 9.54 -2.66
C LYS A 61 6.50 8.11 -2.11
N GLU A 62 5.50 7.73 -1.32
CA GLU A 62 5.39 6.42 -0.67
C GLU A 62 4.54 5.42 -1.48
N LYS A 63 3.60 5.90 -2.30
CA LYS A 63 2.85 5.07 -3.26
C LYS A 63 3.76 4.19 -4.14
N PRO A 64 4.75 4.73 -4.87
CA PRO A 64 5.59 3.91 -5.76
C PRO A 64 6.47 2.92 -4.97
N VAL A 65 6.87 3.26 -3.74
CA VAL A 65 7.65 2.37 -2.88
C VAL A 65 6.82 1.17 -2.42
N GLN A 66 5.57 1.39 -2.00
CA GLN A 66 4.66 0.28 -1.63
C GLN A 66 4.33 -0.64 -2.81
N GLU A 67 4.12 -0.07 -3.99
CA GLU A 67 3.92 -0.85 -5.22
C GLU A 67 5.16 -1.69 -5.56
N ALA A 68 6.36 -1.09 -5.42
CA ALA A 68 7.61 -1.80 -5.62
C ALA A 68 7.83 -2.92 -4.59
N GLU A 69 7.49 -2.71 -3.32
CA GLU A 69 7.54 -3.75 -2.29
C GLU A 69 6.57 -4.90 -2.56
N SER A 70 5.34 -4.58 -2.94
CA SER A 70 4.33 -5.56 -3.35
C SER A 70 4.81 -6.38 -4.55
N ARG A 71 5.39 -5.72 -5.55
CA ARG A 71 6.02 -6.38 -6.71
C ARG A 71 7.17 -7.28 -6.30
N LYS A 72 8.09 -6.80 -5.44
CA LYS A 72 9.22 -7.59 -4.91
C LYS A 72 8.72 -8.86 -4.24
N SER A 73 7.71 -8.75 -3.38
CA SER A 73 7.10 -9.89 -2.69
C SER A 73 6.52 -10.89 -3.69
N GLY A 74 5.76 -10.42 -4.69
CA GLY A 74 5.20 -11.29 -5.73
C GLY A 74 6.27 -12.02 -6.54
N LEU A 75 7.37 -11.35 -6.89
CA LEU A 75 8.48 -11.96 -7.63
C LEU A 75 9.25 -12.98 -6.77
N LEU A 76 9.41 -12.74 -5.46
CA LEU A 76 9.99 -13.71 -4.54
C LEU A 76 9.12 -14.96 -4.38
N GLN A 77 7.80 -14.78 -4.34
CA GLN A 77 6.85 -15.89 -4.28
C GLN A 77 6.92 -16.72 -5.57
N ALA A 78 6.79 -16.09 -6.73
CA ALA A 78 6.89 -16.77 -8.02
C ALA A 78 8.22 -17.52 -8.19
N ALA A 79 9.34 -16.92 -7.76
CA ALA A 79 10.63 -17.60 -7.76
C ALA A 79 10.66 -18.82 -6.82
N SER A 80 10.02 -18.73 -5.67
CA SER A 80 9.94 -19.86 -4.72
C SER A 80 9.07 -20.99 -5.27
N ASP A 81 7.95 -20.66 -5.92
CA ASP A 81 7.05 -21.62 -6.56
C ASP A 81 7.73 -22.33 -7.74
N ALA A 82 8.58 -21.64 -8.50
CA ALA A 82 9.39 -22.25 -9.56
C ALA A 82 10.55 -23.10 -9.02
N ILE A 83 11.16 -22.71 -7.90
CA ILE A 83 12.26 -23.46 -7.27
C ILE A 83 11.77 -24.77 -6.67
N ALA A 84 10.58 -24.80 -6.07
CA ALA A 84 10.06 -25.98 -5.37
C ALA A 84 10.12 -27.29 -6.19
N PRO A 85 9.50 -27.39 -7.38
CA PRO A 85 9.53 -28.63 -8.16
C PRO A 85 10.94 -29.00 -8.67
N LEU A 86 11.76 -28.00 -8.99
CA LEU A 86 13.14 -28.21 -9.42
C LEU A 86 14.02 -28.73 -8.28
N GLN A 87 13.78 -28.25 -7.06
CA GLN A 87 14.45 -28.73 -5.87
C GLN A 87 14.01 -30.15 -5.53
N ASP A 88 12.71 -30.48 -5.66
CA ASP A 88 12.20 -31.83 -5.47
C ASP A 88 12.87 -32.82 -6.42
N ALA A 89 13.03 -32.46 -7.70
CA ALA A 89 13.73 -33.30 -8.68
C ALA A 89 15.20 -33.54 -8.30
N VAL A 90 15.88 -32.53 -7.75
CA VAL A 90 17.27 -32.66 -7.26
C VAL A 90 17.33 -33.52 -6.01
N ASP A 91 16.42 -33.33 -5.07
CA ASP A 91 16.38 -34.08 -3.81
C ASP A 91 16.05 -35.56 -4.04
N LEU A 92 15.30 -35.87 -5.10
CA LEU A 92 15.00 -37.22 -5.57
C LEU A 92 16.09 -37.82 -6.48
N ASP A 93 17.17 -37.08 -6.77
CA ASP A 93 18.26 -37.47 -7.68
C ASP A 93 17.78 -37.80 -9.12
N ILE A 94 16.65 -37.23 -9.53
CA ILE A 94 16.05 -37.41 -10.87
C ILE A 94 16.16 -36.17 -11.76
N ALA A 95 16.74 -35.08 -11.24
CA ALA A 95 16.90 -33.83 -11.97
C ALA A 95 17.80 -33.98 -13.20
N THR A 96 17.32 -33.48 -14.33
CA THR A 96 18.09 -33.32 -15.56
C THR A 96 19.16 -32.23 -15.43
N ALA A 97 20.12 -32.21 -16.35
CA ALA A 97 21.12 -31.13 -16.40
C ALA A 97 20.48 -29.75 -16.64
N GLU A 98 19.38 -29.71 -17.40
CA GLU A 98 18.61 -28.49 -17.67
C GLU A 98 17.90 -27.99 -16.42
N GLU A 99 17.23 -28.87 -15.67
CA GLU A 99 16.57 -28.51 -14.40
C GLU A 99 17.57 -28.03 -13.35
N ASN A 100 18.76 -28.62 -13.30
CA ASN A 100 19.84 -28.15 -12.42
C ASN A 100 20.32 -26.74 -12.80
N ALA A 101 20.48 -26.46 -14.09
CA ALA A 101 20.85 -25.14 -14.57
C ALA A 101 19.75 -24.10 -14.29
N LEU A 102 18.48 -24.49 -14.50
CA LEU A 102 17.32 -23.65 -14.25
C LEU A 102 17.14 -23.36 -12.75
N LEU A 103 17.34 -24.36 -11.88
CA LEU A 103 17.32 -24.21 -10.42
C LEU A 103 18.36 -23.20 -9.95
N LEU A 104 19.58 -23.26 -10.49
CA LEU A 104 20.63 -22.30 -10.19
C LEU A 104 20.25 -20.89 -10.66
N ALA A 105 19.66 -20.75 -11.84
CA ALA A 105 19.21 -19.48 -12.38
C ALA A 105 18.10 -18.86 -11.51
N TRP A 106 17.09 -19.63 -11.11
CA TRP A 106 16.03 -19.18 -10.19
C TRP A 106 16.57 -18.80 -8.81
N LYS A 107 17.50 -19.57 -8.24
CA LYS A 107 18.15 -19.22 -6.96
C LYS A 107 18.91 -17.90 -7.06
N LYS A 108 19.63 -17.65 -8.16
CA LYS A 108 20.30 -16.37 -8.43
C LYS A 108 19.28 -15.24 -8.57
N TYR A 109 18.22 -15.44 -9.35
CA TYR A 109 17.15 -14.48 -9.54
C TYR A 109 16.50 -14.07 -8.21
N ARG A 110 16.13 -15.03 -7.36
CA ARG A 110 15.56 -14.77 -6.03
C ARG A 110 16.48 -13.91 -5.16
N VAL A 111 17.79 -14.18 -5.20
CA VAL A 111 18.79 -13.38 -4.46
C VAL A 111 18.90 -11.96 -5.03
N LEU A 112 18.87 -11.81 -6.36
CA LEU A 112 18.89 -10.50 -7.01
C LEU A 112 17.65 -9.68 -6.64
N ILE A 113 16.45 -10.27 -6.72
CA ILE A 113 15.20 -9.65 -6.28
C ILE A 113 15.30 -9.22 -4.81
N ASN A 114 15.83 -10.08 -3.94
CA ASN A 114 15.93 -9.74 -2.52
C ASN A 114 16.85 -8.53 -2.26
N ARG A 115 17.84 -8.31 -3.12
CA ARG A 115 18.77 -7.16 -3.06
C ARG A 115 18.22 -5.88 -3.71
N VAL A 116 17.09 -5.95 -4.42
CA VAL A 116 16.45 -4.75 -5.00
C VAL A 116 16.05 -3.80 -3.89
N ASP A 117 16.47 -2.55 -4.03
CA ASP A 117 16.14 -1.44 -3.15
C ASP A 117 14.87 -0.75 -3.64
N THR A 118 13.75 -1.02 -2.96
CA THR A 118 12.42 -0.52 -3.31
C THR A 118 12.24 0.97 -2.99
N SER A 119 13.14 1.57 -2.21
CA SER A 119 13.09 3.00 -1.89
C SER A 119 13.41 3.91 -3.10
N LYS A 120 13.97 3.34 -4.17
CA LYS A 120 14.30 4.04 -5.42
C LYS A 120 13.13 4.10 -6.41
N ALA A 121 11.96 3.61 -6.03
CA ALA A 121 10.79 3.63 -6.91
C ALA A 121 10.47 5.07 -7.37
N PRO A 122 10.03 5.25 -8.62
CA PRO A 122 9.67 4.21 -9.61
C PRO A 122 10.85 3.67 -10.44
N ASP A 123 12.04 4.27 -10.35
CA ASP A 123 13.22 3.93 -11.16
C ASP A 123 13.98 2.72 -10.57
N ILE A 124 13.39 1.53 -10.73
CA ILE A 124 13.95 0.26 -10.26
C ILE A 124 14.21 -0.68 -11.44
N ASP A 125 15.48 -1.09 -11.57
CA ASP A 125 15.88 -2.15 -12.48
C ASP A 125 15.56 -3.52 -11.86
N TRP A 126 14.47 -4.12 -12.34
CA TRP A 126 14.09 -5.47 -11.94
C TRP A 126 14.94 -6.50 -12.70
N PRO A 127 15.49 -7.52 -12.03
CA PRO A 127 16.20 -8.59 -12.71
C PRO A 127 15.26 -9.34 -13.66
N GLU A 128 15.84 -9.96 -14.69
CA GLU A 128 15.06 -10.73 -15.67
C GLU A 128 14.68 -12.11 -15.13
N VAL A 129 13.45 -12.53 -15.43
CA VAL A 129 12.94 -13.84 -15.01
C VAL A 129 13.67 -14.95 -15.78
N PRO A 130 14.30 -15.91 -15.09
CA PRO A 130 14.97 -17.02 -15.74
C PRO A 130 13.93 -17.98 -16.34
N GLY A 131 14.11 -18.34 -17.61
CA GLY A 131 13.23 -19.29 -18.32
C GLY A 131 12.24 -18.68 -19.31
N ASN A 132 12.23 -17.36 -19.51
CA ASN A 132 11.50 -16.75 -20.63
C ASN A 132 12.44 -16.62 -21.85
N VAL A 133 12.65 -17.73 -22.57
CA VAL A 133 12.88 -17.63 -24.01
C VAL A 133 11.50 -17.47 -24.65
N ALA A 134 11.38 -16.43 -25.48
CA ALA A 134 10.14 -15.96 -26.12
C ALA A 134 9.33 -17.05 -26.84
#